data_AF-A0A3L6T4K7-F1
#
_entry.id   AF-A0A3L6T4K7-F1
#
_cell.length_a   1.000
_cell.length_b   1.000
_cell.length_c   1.000
_cell.angle_alpha   90.00
_cell.angle_beta   90.00
_cell.angle_gamma   90.00
#
_symmetry.space_group_name_H-M   'P 1'
#
loop_
_entity.id
_entity.type
_entity.pdbx_description
1 polymer ?
#
loop_
_entity_poly.entity_id
_entity_poly.type
_entity_poly.pdbx_seq_one_letter_code
_entity_poly.pdbx_strand_id
1 'polypeptide(L)'
;MRNGSDIANFSELRLTAHSGTHVDAPGHVFEHYYDASFDVDTLDLAVVNGPALLVDVPRDKNITGKLESAKNHHYFLRTRVKD
;
A
#
# COMPACT_ATOMS: atom_id res chain seq x y z
N MET A 1 7.59 -22.66 -28.60
CA MET A 1 7.16 -22.03 -29.88
C MET A 1 7.70 -22.81 -31.08
N ARG A 2 7.22 -22.57 -32.32
CA ARG A 2 7.72 -23.21 -33.56
C ARG A 2 9.09 -22.62 -33.98
N ASN A 3 10.18 -22.84 -33.21
CA ASN A 3 11.59 -22.57 -33.59
C ASN A 3 12.63 -22.55 -32.43
N GLY A 4 12.36 -23.09 -31.24
CA GLY A 4 13.43 -23.42 -30.29
C GLY A 4 14.02 -22.27 -29.44
N SER A 5 13.29 -21.18 -29.22
CA SER A 5 13.69 -20.10 -28.30
C SER A 5 13.26 -20.32 -26.84
N ASP A 6 12.94 -21.57 -26.45
CA ASP A 6 12.18 -21.88 -25.23
C ASP A 6 13.09 -22.09 -23.99
N ILE A 7 13.52 -21.01 -23.34
CA ILE A 7 14.09 -21.10 -21.96
C ILE A 7 13.22 -20.39 -20.91
N ALA A 8 12.47 -19.34 -21.27
CA ALA A 8 11.46 -18.71 -20.42
C ALA A 8 10.58 -17.72 -21.20
N ASN A 9 9.41 -17.37 -20.64
CA ASN A 9 8.62 -16.21 -21.07
C ASN A 9 9.10 -14.99 -20.29
N PHE A 10 9.57 -13.95 -21.00
CA PHE A 10 9.95 -12.68 -20.39
C PHE A 10 8.90 -11.60 -20.69
N SER A 11 8.78 -10.63 -19.79
CA SER A 11 7.95 -9.44 -19.98
C SER A 11 8.66 -8.24 -19.36
N GLU A 12 8.43 -7.05 -19.93
CA GLU A 12 8.89 -5.77 -19.38
C GLU A 12 7.68 -4.98 -18.91
N LEU A 13 7.78 -4.37 -17.72
CA LEU A 13 6.76 -3.51 -17.16
C LEU A 13 7.35 -2.11 -16.96
N ARG A 14 6.62 -1.09 -17.44
CA ARG A 14 6.94 0.32 -17.19
C ARG A 14 5.70 0.99 -16.61
N LEU A 15 5.82 1.47 -15.38
CA LEU A 15 4.76 2.14 -14.63
C LEU A 15 5.32 3.33 -13.87
N THR A 16 4.46 4.29 -13.54
CA THR A 16 4.80 5.32 -12.57
C THR A 16 4.66 4.76 -11.15
N ALA A 17 5.32 5.36 -10.16
CA ALA A 17 5.20 4.93 -8.77
C ALA A 17 3.75 4.98 -8.24
N HIS A 18 2.91 5.85 -8.81
CA HIS A 18 1.52 6.08 -8.41
C HIS A 18 0.55 5.38 -9.37
N SER A 19 0.78 4.09 -9.62
CA SER A 19 -0.04 3.25 -10.50
C SER A 19 -0.68 2.10 -9.71
N GLY A 20 -2.02 2.01 -9.73
CA GLY A 20 -2.76 0.94 -9.06
C GLY A 20 -2.76 1.06 -7.53
N THR A 21 -2.83 -0.07 -6.83
CA THR A 21 -2.69 -0.11 -5.35
C THR A 21 -1.22 0.08 -4.99
N HIS A 22 -0.89 1.17 -4.29
CA HIS A 22 0.48 1.57 -3.96
C HIS A 22 0.56 2.23 -2.58
N VAL A 23 1.78 2.58 -2.16
CA VAL A 23 2.07 3.33 -0.93
C VAL A 23 2.92 4.56 -1.28
N ASP A 24 2.74 5.65 -0.54
CA ASP A 24 3.52 6.88 -0.70
C ASP A 24 4.49 7.06 0.47
N ALA A 25 5.75 7.38 0.16
CA ALA A 25 6.75 7.74 1.16
C ALA A 25 6.57 9.22 1.60
N PRO A 26 6.98 9.62 2.82
CA PRO A 26 6.89 11.01 3.27
C PRO A 26 7.59 12.01 2.33
N GLY A 27 8.75 11.63 1.78
CA GLY A 27 9.49 12.42 0.81
C GLY A 27 8.75 12.64 -0.53
N HIS A 28 7.68 11.89 -0.82
CA HIS A 28 6.85 12.10 -2.00
C HIS A 28 6.17 13.49 -1.99
N VAL A 29 5.77 13.98 -0.81
CA VAL A 29 4.97 15.21 -0.67
C VAL A 29 5.80 16.37 -0.11
N PHE A 30 6.75 16.08 0.79
CA PHE A 30 7.47 17.11 1.53
C PHE A 30 8.97 17.10 1.23
N GLU A 31 9.48 18.22 0.72
CA GLU A 31 10.88 18.40 0.33
C GLU A 31 11.86 18.12 1.48
N HIS A 32 11.59 18.64 2.68
CA HIS A 32 12.48 18.41 3.83
C HIS A 32 12.57 16.93 4.25
N TYR A 33 11.56 16.11 3.94
CA TYR A 33 11.63 14.66 4.15
C TYR A 33 12.34 13.95 3.01
N TYR A 34 12.23 14.46 1.78
CA TYR A 34 13.03 13.99 0.66
C TYR A 34 14.53 14.22 0.91
N ASP A 35 14.91 15.43 1.35
CA ASP A 35 16.29 15.78 1.68
C ASP A 35 16.85 14.93 2.84
N ALA A 36 15.98 14.59 3.80
CA ALA A 36 16.31 13.70 4.91
C ALA A 36 16.29 12.20 4.52
N SER A 37 16.09 11.87 3.25
CA SER A 37 16.06 10.49 2.72
C SER A 37 14.95 9.61 3.29
N PHE A 38 13.80 10.19 3.68
CA PHE A 38 12.61 9.42 4.04
C PHE A 38 11.85 8.95 2.78
N ASP A 39 12.52 8.08 2.01
CA ASP A 39 12.01 7.44 0.79
C ASP A 39 11.51 6.00 1.08
N VAL A 40 10.93 5.34 0.09
CA VAL A 40 10.25 4.04 0.21
C VAL A 40 11.15 2.92 0.75
N ASP A 41 12.45 2.96 0.46
CA ASP A 41 13.45 1.99 0.92
C ASP A 41 13.85 2.20 2.40
N THR A 42 13.39 3.29 3.02
CA THR A 42 13.61 3.61 4.44
C THR A 42 12.38 3.41 5.33
N LEU A 43 11.24 3.02 4.74
CA LEU A 43 9.99 2.81 5.49
C LEU A 43 10.13 1.63 6.48
N ASP A 44 9.66 1.85 7.71
CA ASP A 44 9.56 0.78 8.70
C ASP A 44 8.51 -0.26 8.27
N LEU A 45 8.96 -1.50 8.07
CA LEU A 45 8.11 -2.61 7.67
C LEU A 45 6.99 -2.91 8.67
N ALA A 46 7.18 -2.58 9.95
CA ALA A 46 6.13 -2.75 10.96
C ALA A 46 4.92 -1.82 10.73
N VAL A 47 5.13 -0.66 10.08
CA VAL A 47 4.05 0.28 9.73
C VAL A 47 3.18 -0.28 8.61
N VAL A 48 3.79 -0.94 7.62
CA VAL A 48 3.06 -1.52 6.46
C VAL A 48 2.61 -2.97 6.68
N ASN A 49 2.94 -3.57 7.82
CA ASN A 49 2.58 -4.94 8.18
C ASN A 49 2.08 -5.02 9.62
N GLY A 50 0.87 -4.50 9.87
CA GLY A 50 0.27 -4.47 11.19
C GLY A 50 -1.26 -4.58 11.15
N PRO A 51 -1.90 -4.72 12.33
CA PRO A 51 -3.36 -4.66 12.45
C PRO A 51 -3.89 -3.32 11.93
N ALA A 52 -5.01 -3.37 11.21
CA ALA A 52 -5.71 -2.19 10.72
C ALA A 52 -7.19 -2.26 11.09
N LEU A 53 -7.81 -1.09 11.31
CA LEU A 53 -9.26 -0.96 11.47
C LEU A 53 -9.88 -0.68 10.10
N LEU A 54 -10.79 -1.55 9.66
CA LEU A 54 -11.62 -1.30 8.49
C LEU A 54 -12.89 -0.57 8.92
N VAL A 55 -13.02 0.69 8.52
CA VAL A 55 -14.20 1.51 8.81
C VAL A 55 -15.01 1.70 7.52
N ASP A 56 -16.29 1.37 7.57
CA ASP A 56 -17.23 1.72 6.51
C ASP A 56 -17.62 3.21 6.64
N VAL A 57 -17.38 3.98 5.59
CA VAL A 57 -17.65 5.42 5.56
C VAL A 57 -18.60 5.77 4.42
N PRO A 58 -19.54 6.72 4.62
CA PRO A 58 -20.41 7.15 3.54
C PRO A 58 -19.61 7.68 2.36
N ARG A 59 -20.00 7.25 1.15
CA ARG A 59 -19.47 7.84 -0.09
C ARG A 59 -19.75 9.34 -0.16
N ASP A 60 -18.88 10.05 -0.86
CA ASP A 60 -19.02 11.49 -1.18
C ASP A 60 -19.09 12.41 0.05
N LYS A 61 -18.53 11.99 1.19
CA LYS A 61 -18.40 12.80 2.40
C LYS A 61 -16.96 12.81 2.89
N ASN A 62 -16.54 13.96 3.42
CA ASN A 62 -15.23 14.06 4.07
C ASN A 62 -15.24 13.30 5.40
N ILE A 63 -14.17 12.53 5.64
CA ILE A 63 -13.89 11.94 6.95
C ILE A 63 -13.43 13.08 7.87
N THR A 64 -14.09 13.24 9.02
CA THR A 64 -13.76 14.26 10.03
C THR A 64 -13.63 13.61 11.39
N GLY A 65 -12.83 14.18 12.30
CA GLY A 65 -12.62 13.64 13.65
C GLY A 65 -13.86 13.59 14.55
N LYS A 66 -15.04 14.00 14.08
CA LYS A 66 -16.32 13.86 14.79
C LYS A 66 -17.06 12.57 14.44
N LEU A 67 -16.54 11.77 13.50
CA LEU A 67 -17.17 10.54 12.99
C LEU A 67 -16.85 9.29 13.85
N GLU A 68 -16.55 9.49 15.13
CA GLU A 68 -16.10 8.46 16.09
C GLU A 68 -17.18 7.45 16.54
N SER A 69 -18.34 7.40 15.87
CA SER A 69 -19.38 6.41 16.19
C SER A 69 -19.68 5.43 15.06
N ALA A 70 -18.81 5.30 14.07
CA ALA A 70 -18.94 4.26 13.05
C ALA A 70 -18.92 2.88 13.73
N LYS A 71 -19.93 2.04 13.44
CA LYS A 71 -20.09 0.71 14.05
C LYS A 71 -18.85 -0.13 13.74
N ASN A 72 -18.05 -0.40 14.76
CA ASN A 72 -16.84 -1.21 14.66
C ASN A 72 -17.19 -2.65 14.26
N HIS A 73 -17.02 -2.99 12.98
CA HIS A 73 -16.84 -4.39 12.61
C HIS A 73 -15.35 -4.71 12.76
N HIS A 74 -14.99 -5.39 13.86
CA HIS A 74 -13.63 -5.87 14.09
C HIS A 74 -13.28 -6.95 13.05
N TYR A 75 -12.69 -6.55 11.92
CA TYR A 75 -12.09 -7.50 10.99
C TYR A 75 -10.65 -7.76 11.41
N PHE A 76 -10.44 -8.86 12.11
CA PHE A 76 -9.09 -9.37 12.38
C PHE A 76 -8.56 -9.98 11.08
N LEU A 77 -7.74 -9.24 10.32
CA LEU A 77 -6.96 -9.82 9.22
C LEU A 77 -5.89 -10.72 9.83
N ARG A 78 -6.29 -11.96 10.14
CA ARG A 78 -5.37 -13.01 10.59
C ARG A 78 -4.45 -13.33 9.42
N THR A 79 -3.17 -12.96 9.51
CA THR A 79 -2.11 -13.51 8.67
C THR A 79 -2.05 -15.01 8.91
N ARG A 80 -2.79 -15.79 8.12
CA ARG A 80 -2.54 -17.22 8.01
C ARG A 80 -1.23 -17.38 7.24
N VAL A 81 -0.12 -17.46 7.98
CA VAL A 81 1.02 -18.26 7.53
C VAL A 81 0.44 -19.67 7.37
N LYS A 82 0.33 -20.13 6.13
CA LYS A 82 0.03 -21.53 5.85
C LYS A 82 1.32 -22.30 6.11
N ASP A 83 1.24 -23.29 6.99
CA ASP A 83 2.19 -24.40 7.03
C ASP A 83 2.21 -25.13 5.67
#